data_AF-A0A925RAE7-F1
#
_entry.id   AF-A0A925RAE7-F1
#
_cell.length_a   1.000
_cell.length_b   1.000
_cell.length_c   1.000
_cell.angle_alpha   90.00
_cell.angle_beta   90.00
_cell.angle_gamma   90.00
#
_symmetry.space_group_name_H-M   'P 1'
#
loop_
_entity.id
_entity.type
_entity.pdbx_description
1 polymer ?
#
loop_
_entity_poly.entity_id
_entity_poly.type
_entity_poly.pdbx_seq_one_letter_code
_entity_poly.pdbx_strand_id
1 'polypeptide(L)' 'RFVAPKAAEDALAAIRRHPLGANAALIGTVEAAPAGRVRMETAVGGLRSVEMLSGEQLPRIC' A
#
# COMPACT_ATOMS: atom_id res chain seq x y z
N ARG A 1 -9.15 -2.72 -3.63
CA ARG A 1 -9.48 -4.17 -3.66
C ARG A 1 -8.17 -4.94 -3.61
N PHE A 2 -8.07 -5.97 -2.78
CA PHE A 2 -6.87 -6.81 -2.69
C PHE A 2 -6.89 -7.91 -3.76
N VAL A 3 -5.72 -8.49 -4.04
CA VAL A 3 -5.55 -9.67 -4.91
C VAL A 3 -5.17 -10.88 -4.07
N ALA A 4 -5.48 -12.08 -4.56
CA ALA A 4 -5.00 -13.31 -3.93
C ALA A 4 -3.46 -13.36 -4.00
N PRO A 5 -2.75 -13.87 -2.98
CA PRO A 5 -1.28 -13.90 -2.97
C PRO A 5 -0.68 -14.57 -4.21
N LYS A 6 -1.30 -15.65 -4.69
CA LYS A 6 -0.86 -16.38 -5.89
C LYS A 6 -0.98 -15.58 -7.19
N ALA A 7 -1.79 -14.53 -7.21
CA ALA A 7 -2.03 -13.68 -8.39
C ALA A 7 -1.33 -12.31 -8.27
N ALA A 8 -0.56 -12.06 -7.20
CA ALA A 8 0.05 -10.77 -6.93
C ALA A 8 1.04 -10.34 -8.03
N GLU A 9 1.92 -11.26 -8.44
CA GLU A 9 2.91 -10.99 -9.48
C GLU A 9 2.27 -10.78 -10.86
N ASP A 10 1.30 -11.62 -11.23
CA ASP A 10 0.59 -11.49 -12.52
C ASP A 10 -0.17 -10.16 -12.61
N ALA A 11 -0.83 -9.76 -11.53
CA ALA A 11 -1.52 -8.48 -11.45
C ALA A 11 -0.53 -7.30 -11.55
N LEU A 12 0.60 -7.38 -10.85
CA LEU A 12 1.64 -6.36 -10.90
C LEU A 12 2.23 -6.23 -12.32
N ALA A 13 2.53 -7.35 -12.97
CA ALA A 13 3.04 -7.38 -14.34
C ALA A 13 2.04 -6.75 -15.31
N ALA A 14 0.74 -7.05 -15.17
CA ALA A 14 -0.30 -6.44 -15.99
C ALA A 14 -0.36 -4.92 -15.82
N ILE A 15 -0.21 -4.39 -14.60
CA ILE A 15 -0.20 -2.94 -14.33
C ILE A 15 1.06 -2.28 -14.92
N ARG A 16 2.24 -2.89 -14.72
CA ARG A 16 3.53 -2.35 -15.20
C ARG A 16 3.64 -2.28 -16.71
N ARG A 17 2.85 -3.07 -17.45
CA ARG A 17 2.76 -2.97 -18.92
C ARG A 17 2.12 -1.67 -19.41
N HIS A 18 1.38 -0.96 -18.55
CA HIS A 18 0.80 0.34 -18.91
C HIS A 18 1.81 1.46 -18.59
N PRO A 19 1.99 2.48 -19.46
CA PRO A 19 2.95 3.57 -19.20
C PRO A 19 2.75 4.28 -17.85
N LEU A 20 1.49 4.54 -17.47
CA LEU A 20 1.16 5.13 -16.15
C LEU A 20 1.39 4.19 -14.96
N GLY A 21 1.55 2.88 -15.21
CA GLY A 21 1.75 1.85 -14.19
C GLY A 21 3.20 1.39 -14.05
N ALA A 22 4.14 1.97 -14.78
CA ALA A 22 5.54 1.52 -14.84
C ALA A 22 6.20 1.39 -13.45
N ASN A 23 5.82 2.26 -12.51
CA ASN A 23 6.35 2.30 -11.15
C ASN A 23 5.47 1.58 -10.11
N ALA A 24 4.48 0.79 -10.54
CA ALA A 24 3.66 0.02 -9.60
C ALA A 24 4.53 -0.95 -8.79
N ALA A 25 4.13 -1.20 -7.54
CA ALA A 25 4.84 -2.08 -6.62
C ALA A 25 3.88 -2.78 -5.66
N LEU A 26 4.27 -3.96 -5.18
CA LEU A 26 3.67 -4.54 -3.98
C LEU A 26 4.18 -3.77 -2.76
N ILE A 27 3.27 -3.21 -1.98
CA ILE A 27 3.60 -2.36 -0.81
C ILE A 27 3.27 -3.00 0.54
N GLY A 28 2.77 -4.24 0.53
CA GLY A 28 2.43 -4.97 1.74
C GLY A 28 1.39 -6.07 1.51
N THR A 29 0.96 -6.67 2.62
CA THR A 29 0.01 -7.77 2.68
C THR A 29 -1.12 -7.47 3.66
N VAL A 30 -2.24 -8.17 3.52
CA VAL A 30 -3.35 -8.12 4.48
C VAL A 30 -3.21 -9.28 5.44
N GLU A 31 -3.23 -8.98 6.73
CA GLU A 31 -3.23 -9.95 7.81
C GLU A 31 -4.59 -9.98 8.51
N ALA A 32 -4.94 -11.11 9.13
CA ALA A 32 -6.21 -11.24 9.85
C ALA A 32 -6.29 -10.37 11.12
N ALA A 33 -5.14 -10.10 11.76
CA ALA A 33 -5.07 -9.33 12.98
C ALA A 33 -3.74 -8.56 13.09
N PRO A 34 -3.73 -7.39 13.75
CA PRO A 34 -4.88 -6.70 14.34
C PRO A 34 -5.74 -6.03 13.27
N ALA A 35 -7.05 -6.27 13.31
CA ALA A 35 -7.99 -5.68 12.37
C ALA A 35 -8.06 -4.15 12.51
N GLY A 36 -8.29 -3.45 11.41
CA GLY A 36 -8.46 -1.99 11.39
C GLY A 36 -7.18 -1.18 11.65
N ARG A 37 -6.00 -1.80 11.54
CA ARG A 37 -4.70 -1.12 11.72
C ARG A 37 -3.82 -1.28 10.49
N VAL A 38 -2.96 -0.28 10.25
CA VAL A 38 -1.91 -0.33 9.23
C VAL A 38 -0.57 -0.16 9.92
N ARG A 39 0.35 -1.10 9.69
CA ARG A 39 1.73 -1.05 10.16
C ARG A 39 2.65 -0.99 8.95
N MET A 40 3.58 -0.04 8.96
CA MET A 40 4.59 0.13 7.93
C MET A 40 5.93 -0.34 8.47
N GLU A 41 6.59 -1.22 7.73
CA GLU A 41 8.01 -1.52 7.95
C GLU A 41 8.85 -0.33 7.47
N THR A 42 9.67 0.19 8.37
CA THR A 42 10.56 1.32 8.10
C THR A 42 11.87 0.83 7.51
N ALA A 43 12.57 1.69 6.77
CA ALA A 43 13.85 1.35 6.16
C ALA A 43 14.95 0.92 7.15
N VAL A 44 14.80 1.24 8.44
CA VAL A 44 15.72 0.85 9.52
C VAL A 44 15.29 -0.43 10.25
N GLY A 45 14.23 -1.12 9.78
CA GLY A 45 13.78 -2.42 10.29
C GLY A 45 12.76 -2.38 11.44
N GLY A 46 12.26 -1.20 11.82
CA GLY A 46 11.19 -1.05 12.82
C GLY A 46 9.79 -0.99 12.20
N LEU A 47 8.75 -1.30 12.98
CA LEU A 47 7.35 -1.10 12.58
C LEU A 47 6.80 0.25 13.10
N ARG A 48 6.12 1.00 12.24
CA ARG A 48 5.43 2.25 12.59
C ARG A 48 3.95 2.16 12.24
N SER A 49 3.07 2.56 13.15
CA SER A 49 1.64 2.70 12.84
C SER A 49 1.40 3.84 11.85
N VAL A 50 0.57 3.60 10.84
CA VAL A 50 0.10 4.62 9.91
C VAL A 50 -1.27 5.07 10.40
N GLU A 51 -1.30 6.23 11.06
CA GLU A 51 -2.51 6.82 11.60
C GLU A 51 -3.26 7.62 10.54
N MET A 52 -4.57 7.76 10.75
CA MET A 52 -5.39 8.67 9.96
C MET A 52 -4.93 10.12 10.17
N LEU A 53 -5.00 10.94 9.11
CA LEU A 53 -4.67 12.36 9.20
C LEU A 53 -5.65 13.09 10.12
N SER A 54 -5.15 13.99 10.96
CA SER A 54 -5.94 14.81 11.88
C SER A 54 -6.55 16.03 11.16
N GLY A 55 -7.37 15.79 10.14
CA GLY A 55 -7.99 16.83 9.31
C GLY A 55 -7.25 17.10 7.98
N GLU A 56 -7.59 18.21 7.31
CA GLU A 56 -6.98 18.60 6.04
C GLU A 56 -5.63 19.30 6.28
N GLN A 57 -4.52 18.70 5.86
CA GLN A 57 -3.19 19.28 6.03
C GLN A 57 -2.83 20.30 4.94
N LEU A 58 -3.46 20.22 3.78
CA LEU A 58 -3.16 21.04 2.60
C LEU A 58 -4.46 21.53 1.96
N PRO A 59 -4.94 22.75 2.31
CA PRO A 59 -6.21 23.25 1.82
C PRO A 59 -6.21 23.42 0.31
N ARG A 60 -7.24 22.87 -0.35
CA ARG A 60 -7.48 22.94 -1.82
C ARG A 60 -6.42 22.20 -2.66
N ILE A 61 -5.97 21.04 -2.21
CA ILE A 61 -5.03 20.18 -2.96
C ILE A 61 -5.69 19.36 -4.09
N CYS A 62 -7.02 19.34 -4.13
CA CYS A 62 -7.82 18.65 -5.14
C CYS A 62 -8.80 19.61 -5.82
#